data_AF-A0A8G0KY70-F1
#
_entry.id   AF-A0A8G0KY70-F1
#
_cell.length_a   1.000
_cell.length_b   1.000
_cell.length_c   1.000
_cell.angle_alpha   90.00
_cell.angle_beta   90.00
_cell.angle_gamma   90.00
#
_symmetry.space_group_name_H-M   'P 1'
#
loop_
_entity.id
_entity.type
_entity.pdbx_description
1 polymer ?
#
loop_
_entity_poly.entity_id
_entity_poly.type
_entity_poly.pdbx_seq_one_letter_code
_entity_poly.pdbx_strand_id
1 'polypeptide(L)'
;MNIPHLLSFLGGIIPPFIIKYNTKKVNFNSSFFSLIILVCLGLILLFDTSNNYICKFLIIIVFNLIALGNNIFGILKNTTLKFLGDISYSTYLIHGIIIFIVMFFYYGLEEAEKMSPIKFCSIIFFITPIVVLISFLSYKIIEKPFIDYSKRINYDQIKNYIIKIRY
;
A
#
# COMPACT_ATOMS: atom_id res chain seq x y z
N MET A 1 20.39 -1.72 -11.45
CA MET A 1 19.36 -2.02 -10.44
C MET A 1 19.99 -2.91 -9.38
N ASN A 2 20.07 -2.48 -8.11
CA ASN A 2 20.78 -3.26 -7.08
C ASN A 2 20.03 -4.57 -6.76
N ILE A 3 20.78 -5.66 -6.57
CA ILE A 3 20.32 -7.00 -6.15
C ILE A 3 19.18 -6.96 -5.11
N PRO A 4 19.28 -6.15 -4.02
CA PRO A 4 18.21 -6.02 -3.04
C PRO A 4 16.85 -5.58 -3.62
N HIS A 5 16.80 -4.69 -4.60
CA HIS A 5 15.52 -4.26 -5.19
C HIS A 5 14.89 -5.36 -6.04
N LEU A 6 15.72 -6.14 -6.74
CA LEU A 6 15.27 -7.31 -7.48
C LEU A 6 14.63 -8.33 -6.54
N LEU A 7 15.23 -8.57 -5.37
CA LEU A 7 14.68 -9.48 -4.37
C LEU A 7 13.28 -9.08 -3.91
N SER A 8 13.04 -7.79 -3.67
CA SER A 8 11.71 -7.27 -3.29
C SER A 8 10.69 -7.49 -4.40
N PHE A 9 11.08 -7.29 -5.67
CA PHE A 9 10.20 -7.53 -6.82
C PHE A 9 9.88 -9.01 -6.98
N LEU A 10 10.89 -9.88 -6.94
CA LEU A 10 10.72 -11.33 -7.02
C LEU A 10 9.85 -11.86 -5.88
N GLY A 11 10.02 -11.36 -4.65
CA GLY A 11 9.19 -11.71 -3.51
C GLY A 11 7.71 -11.35 -3.71
N GLY A 12 7.42 -10.29 -4.48
CA GLY A 12 6.07 -9.86 -4.83
C GLY A 12 5.38 -10.72 -5.89
N ILE A 13 6.14 -11.52 -6.65
CA ILE A 13 5.61 -12.43 -7.67
C ILE A 13 5.03 -13.70 -7.03
N ILE A 14 5.52 -14.09 -5.86
CA ILE A 14 5.19 -15.35 -5.19
C ILE A 14 3.67 -15.53 -4.92
N PRO A 15 2.91 -14.55 -4.37
CA PRO A 15 1.51 -14.78 -4.00
C PRO A 15 0.60 -15.14 -5.19
N PRO A 16 0.62 -14.41 -6.33
CA PRO A 16 -0.15 -14.80 -7.51
C PRO A 16 0.16 -16.22 -8.02
N PHE A 17 1.43 -16.63 -7.99
CA PHE A 17 1.82 -17.98 -8.39
C PHE A 17 1.27 -19.03 -7.43
N ILE A 18 1.36 -18.79 -6.12
CA ILE A 18 0.72 -19.67 -5.12
C ILE A 18 -0.78 -19.72 -5.40
N ILE A 19 -1.49 -18.59 -5.48
CA ILE A 19 -2.95 -18.60 -5.72
C ILE A 19 -3.33 -19.37 -7.00
N LYS A 20 -2.54 -19.22 -8.08
CA LYS A 20 -2.80 -19.88 -9.37
C LYS A 20 -2.55 -21.39 -9.35
N TYR A 21 -1.48 -21.86 -8.69
CA TYR A 21 -1.05 -23.26 -8.75
C TYR A 21 -1.32 -24.04 -7.46
N ASN A 22 -1.88 -23.41 -6.44
CA ASN A 22 -2.14 -24.05 -5.16
C ASN A 22 -3.36 -24.99 -5.24
N THR A 23 -3.07 -26.25 -5.57
CA THR A 23 -4.03 -27.37 -5.57
C THR A 23 -4.49 -27.75 -4.15
N LYS A 24 -3.73 -27.36 -3.12
CA LYS A 24 -4.06 -27.59 -1.71
C LYS A 24 -4.75 -26.33 -1.17
N LYS A 25 -6.03 -26.39 -0.77
CA LYS A 25 -6.77 -25.25 -0.20
C LYS A 25 -6.24 -24.81 1.18
N VAL A 26 -4.98 -24.36 1.25
CA VAL A 26 -4.34 -23.88 2.47
C VAL A 26 -5.03 -22.61 2.92
N ASN A 27 -5.50 -22.59 4.17
CA ASN A 27 -6.08 -21.40 4.77
C ASN A 27 -4.98 -20.55 5.43
N PHE A 28 -4.55 -19.50 4.73
CA PHE A 28 -3.57 -18.53 5.25
C PHE A 28 -4.15 -17.59 6.31
N ASN A 29 -5.47 -17.54 6.47
CA ASN A 29 -6.14 -16.74 7.48
C ASN A 29 -6.28 -17.50 8.81
N SER A 30 -5.14 -17.86 9.43
CA SER A 30 -5.07 -18.50 10.74
C SER A 30 -4.37 -17.62 11.78
N SER A 31 -4.65 -17.86 13.07
CA SER A 31 -3.98 -17.17 14.18
C SER A 31 -2.47 -17.39 14.19
N PHE A 32 -2.02 -18.58 13.75
CA PHE A 32 -0.60 -18.90 13.65
C PHE A 32 0.12 -18.00 12.63
N PHE A 33 -0.42 -17.85 11.42
CA PHE A 33 0.16 -16.94 10.43
C PHE A 33 0.06 -15.47 10.86
N SER A 34 -1.00 -15.11 11.57
CA SER A 34 -1.12 -13.76 12.15
C SER A 34 -0.02 -13.48 13.18
N LEU A 35 0.32 -14.46 14.01
CA LEU A 35 1.43 -14.37 14.96
C LEU A 35 2.79 -14.25 14.25
N ILE A 36 3.02 -15.04 13.20
CA ILE A 36 4.23 -14.92 12.38
C ILE A 36 4.36 -13.51 11.81
N ILE A 37 3.28 -12.94 11.27
CA ILE A 37 3.29 -11.57 10.75
C ILE A 37 3.70 -10.58 11.85
N LEU A 38 3.10 -10.66 13.05
CA LEU A 38 3.42 -9.75 14.15
C LEU A 38 4.87 -9.89 14.61
N VAL A 39 5.40 -11.11 14.71
CA VAL A 39 6.80 -11.36 15.08
C VAL A 39 7.73 -10.79 14.01
N CYS A 40 7.47 -11.04 12.73
CA CYS A 40 8.26 -10.47 11.64
C CYS A 40 8.22 -8.94 11.63
N LEU A 41 7.05 -8.32 11.85
CA LEU A 41 6.91 -6.86 11.97
C LEU A 41 7.72 -6.31 13.15
N GLY A 42 7.70 -6.98 14.31
CA GLY A 42 8.51 -6.60 15.47
C GLY A 42 10.01 -6.69 15.19
N LEU A 43 10.46 -7.77 14.52
CA LEU A 43 11.87 -7.94 14.14
C LEU A 43 12.36 -6.92 13.12
N ILE A 44 11.50 -6.46 12.21
CA ILE A 44 11.84 -5.42 11.22
C ILE A 44 12.25 -4.11 11.91
N LEU A 45 11.66 -3.78 13.06
CA LEU A 45 11.97 -2.56 13.80
C LEU A 45 13.41 -2.52 14.37
N LEU A 46 14.11 -3.66 14.40
CA LEU A 46 15.50 -3.75 14.85
C LEU A 46 16.51 -3.37 13.76
N PHE A 47 16.06 -3.12 12.52
CA PHE A 47 16.93 -2.79 11.40
C PHE A 47 16.83 -1.30 11.06
N ASP A 48 17.98 -0.61 11.01
CA ASP A 48 18.04 0.81 10.63
C ASP A 48 17.76 1.05 9.14
N THR A 49 18.00 0.04 8.31
CA THR A 49 17.82 0.16 6.86
C THR A 49 17.04 -1.01 6.28
N SER A 50 16.12 -0.67 5.36
CA SER A 50 15.37 -1.65 4.58
C SER A 50 16.21 -2.34 3.51
N ASN A 51 17.47 -1.94 3.29
CA ASN A 51 18.34 -2.52 2.29
C ASN A 51 18.99 -3.85 2.76
N ASN A 52 18.94 -4.15 4.05
CA ASN A 52 19.44 -5.39 4.62
C ASN A 52 18.66 -6.60 4.07
N TYR A 53 19.38 -7.65 3.63
CA TYR A 53 18.78 -8.85 3.06
C TYR A 53 17.83 -9.57 4.02
N ILE A 54 18.14 -9.62 5.31
CA ILE A 54 17.29 -10.23 6.34
C ILE A 54 16.02 -9.41 6.52
N CYS A 55 16.14 -8.08 6.63
CA CYS A 55 14.99 -7.19 6.73
C CYS A 55 14.06 -7.34 5.51
N LYS A 56 14.61 -7.41 4.30
CA LYS A 56 13.83 -7.67 3.08
C LYS A 56 13.14 -9.02 3.10
N PHE A 57 13.83 -10.07 3.55
CA PHE A 57 13.24 -11.40 3.65
C PHE A 57 12.04 -11.40 4.62
N LEU A 58 12.15 -10.74 5.77
CA LEU A 58 11.04 -10.55 6.71
C LEU A 58 9.87 -9.79 6.08
N ILE A 59 10.15 -8.70 5.35
CA ILE A 59 9.13 -7.93 4.61
C ILE A 59 8.41 -8.82 3.57
N ILE A 60 9.16 -9.65 2.85
CA ILE A 60 8.60 -10.57 1.84
C ILE A 60 7.67 -11.58 2.52
N ILE A 61 8.03 -12.13 3.67
CA ILE A 61 7.15 -13.04 4.44
C ILE A 61 5.86 -12.33 4.83
N VAL A 62 5.96 -11.14 5.45
CA VAL A 62 4.80 -10.35 5.87
C VAL A 62 3.88 -10.06 4.69
N PHE A 63 4.44 -9.55 3.59
CA PHE A 63 3.71 -9.24 2.38
C PHE A 63 2.99 -10.46 1.82
N ASN A 64 3.69 -11.60 1.71
CA ASN A 64 3.12 -12.82 1.15
C ASN A 64 1.96 -13.35 1.99
N LEU A 65 2.10 -13.43 3.31
CA LEU A 65 1.04 -13.94 4.17
C LEU A 65 -0.22 -13.05 4.12
N ILE A 66 -0.05 -11.72 4.06
CA ILE A 66 -1.16 -10.78 3.91
C ILE A 66 -1.79 -10.91 2.51
N ALA A 67 -0.96 -10.93 1.44
CA ALA A 67 -1.43 -11.04 0.05
C ALA A 67 -2.16 -12.36 -0.23
N LEU A 68 -1.82 -13.44 0.50
CA LEU A 68 -2.50 -14.73 0.45
C LEU A 68 -3.80 -14.77 1.27
N GLY A 69 -4.16 -13.67 1.95
CA GLY A 69 -5.48 -13.49 2.57
C GLY A 69 -5.49 -13.45 4.10
N ASN A 70 -4.34 -13.38 4.78
CA ASN A 70 -4.31 -13.18 6.22
C ASN A 70 -4.74 -11.75 6.58
N ASN A 71 -5.62 -11.59 7.58
CA ASN A 71 -6.16 -10.29 8.00
C ASN A 71 -5.69 -9.82 9.38
N ILE A 72 -4.66 -10.45 9.96
CA ILE A 72 -4.08 -10.17 11.28
C ILE A 72 -5.18 -10.02 12.34
N PHE A 73 -5.77 -11.14 12.75
CA PHE A 73 -6.86 -11.16 13.74
C PHE A 73 -8.06 -10.25 13.39
N GLY A 74 -8.32 -10.03 12.10
CA GLY A 74 -9.40 -9.19 11.61
C GLY A 74 -9.10 -7.69 11.57
N ILE A 75 -7.91 -7.25 11.98
CA ILE A 75 -7.52 -5.83 11.94
C ILE A 75 -7.64 -5.28 10.51
N LEU A 76 -7.11 -5.99 9.50
CA LEU A 76 -7.18 -5.54 8.11
C LEU A 76 -8.60 -5.57 7.52
N LYS A 77 -9.59 -6.13 8.22
CA LYS A 77 -10.99 -6.06 7.80
C LYS A 77 -11.68 -4.77 8.25
N ASN A 78 -11.06 -4.00 9.15
CA ASN A 78 -11.59 -2.75 9.68
C ASN A 78 -11.92 -1.77 8.54
N THR A 79 -13.09 -1.13 8.64
CA THR A 79 -13.61 -0.19 7.62
C THR A 79 -12.69 1.00 7.41
N THR A 80 -12.08 1.52 8.47
CA THR A 80 -11.14 2.65 8.40
C THR A 80 -9.86 2.27 7.68
N LEU A 81 -9.31 1.08 7.93
CA LEU A 81 -8.10 0.61 7.23
C LEU A 81 -8.37 0.31 5.75
N LYS A 82 -9.56 -0.23 5.43
CA LYS A 82 -10.00 -0.38 4.04
C LYS A 82 -10.14 0.98 3.35
N PHE A 83 -10.80 1.94 4.00
CA PHE A 83 -10.94 3.30 3.50
C PHE A 83 -9.59 3.96 3.23
N LEU A 84 -8.64 3.83 4.16
CA LEU A 84 -7.28 4.37 3.99
C LEU A 84 -6.53 3.68 2.84
N GLY A 85 -6.79 2.38 2.63
CA GLY A 85 -6.32 1.62 1.48
C GLY A 85 -6.93 2.12 0.16
N ASP A 86 -8.23 2.42 0.13
CA ASP A 86 -8.93 2.90 -1.07
C ASP A 86 -8.37 4.25 -1.55
N ILE A 87 -8.03 5.15 -0.62
CA ILE A 87 -7.45 6.47 -0.95
C ILE A 87 -5.92 6.46 -1.03
N SER A 88 -5.27 5.30 -0.91
CA SER A 88 -3.81 5.20 -0.79
C SER A 88 -3.08 5.72 -2.02
N TYR A 89 -3.63 5.50 -3.22
CA TYR A 89 -3.07 6.01 -4.47
C TYR A 89 -3.11 7.55 -4.50
N SER A 90 -4.28 8.14 -4.26
CA SER A 90 -4.44 9.59 -4.12
C SER A 90 -3.51 10.17 -3.04
N THR A 91 -3.35 9.47 -1.91
CA THR A 91 -2.43 9.87 -0.83
C THR A 91 -0.98 9.89 -1.31
N TYR A 92 -0.55 8.86 -2.04
CA TYR A 92 0.80 8.78 -2.61
C TYR A 92 1.11 9.97 -3.55
N LEU A 93 0.13 10.43 -4.32
CA LEU A 93 0.33 11.58 -5.20
C LEU A 93 0.37 12.92 -4.44
N ILE A 94 -0.48 13.07 -3.43
CA ILE A 94 -0.72 14.37 -2.79
C ILE A 94 0.25 14.65 -1.64
N HIS A 95 0.61 13.65 -0.84
CA HIS A 95 1.38 13.88 0.40
C HIS A 95 2.70 14.62 0.13
N GLY A 96 3.43 14.23 -0.93
CA GLY A 96 4.70 14.87 -1.30
C GLY A 96 4.53 16.34 -1.70
N ILE A 97 3.46 16.68 -2.43
CA ILE A 97 3.15 18.06 -2.83
C ILE A 97 2.84 18.91 -1.60
N ILE A 98 1.99 18.41 -0.69
CA ILE A 98 1.62 19.16 0.51
C ILE A 98 2.82 19.35 1.44
N ILE A 99 3.59 18.29 1.68
CA ILE A 99 4.81 18.38 2.49
C ILE A 99 5.79 19.38 1.85
N PHE A 100 6.00 19.31 0.54
CA PHE A 100 6.85 20.27 -0.15
C PHE A 100 6.36 21.70 0.02
N ILE A 101 5.06 21.96 -0.15
CA ILE A 101 4.50 23.30 0.01
C ILE A 101 4.73 23.83 1.42
N VAL A 102 4.45 23.03 2.46
CA VAL A 102 4.64 23.49 3.84
C VAL A 102 6.12 23.68 4.16
N MET A 103 6.97 22.72 3.83
CA MET A 103 8.40 22.80 4.16
C MET A 103 9.10 23.93 3.40
N PHE A 104 8.78 24.11 2.11
CA PHE A 104 9.43 25.11 1.27
C PHE A 104 8.86 26.52 1.48
N PHE A 105 7.53 26.70 1.41
CA PHE A 105 6.94 28.04 1.44
C PHE A 105 6.68 28.58 2.85
N TYR A 106 6.41 27.73 3.84
CA TYR A 106 6.11 28.20 5.19
C TYR A 106 7.37 28.28 6.08
N TYR A 107 8.23 27.26 6.04
CA TYR A 107 9.47 27.25 6.84
C TYR A 107 10.69 27.75 6.06
N GLY A 108 10.75 27.52 4.76
CA GLY A 108 11.95 27.78 3.96
C GLY A 108 12.97 26.64 4.05
N LEU A 109 13.81 26.51 3.02
CA LEU A 109 14.79 25.42 2.91
C LEU A 109 15.80 25.39 4.06
N GLU A 110 16.30 26.56 4.49
CA GLU A 110 17.34 26.65 5.52
C GLU A 110 16.84 26.21 6.90
N GLU A 111 15.61 26.57 7.28
CA GLU A 111 15.01 26.11 8.53
C GLU A 111 14.59 24.64 8.46
N ALA A 112 14.09 24.20 7.30
CA ALA A 112 13.72 22.81 7.07
C ALA A 112 14.94 21.86 7.21
N GLU A 113 16.11 22.27 6.73
CA GLU A 113 17.34 21.48 6.83
C GLU A 113 17.82 21.34 8.29
N LYS A 114 17.69 22.39 9.09
CA LYS A 114 18.14 22.42 10.50
C LYS A 114 17.08 21.89 11.48
N MET A 115 15.96 21.40 10.98
CA MET A 115 14.81 21.05 11.79
C MET A 115 15.08 19.79 12.63
N SER A 116 14.76 19.85 13.93
CA SER A 116 14.89 18.67 14.78
C SER A 116 13.89 17.58 14.36
N PRO A 117 14.21 16.28 14.56
CA PRO A 117 13.29 15.19 14.22
C PRO A 117 11.93 15.32 14.90
N ILE A 118 11.89 15.78 16.15
CA ILE A 118 10.64 15.99 16.90
C ILE A 118 9.77 17.07 16.23
N LYS A 119 10.39 18.18 15.79
CA LYS A 119 9.67 19.29 15.16
C LYS A 119 9.12 18.85 13.80
N PHE A 120 9.92 18.15 13.00
CA PHE A 120 9.49 17.56 11.74
C PHE A 120 8.31 16.59 11.93
N CYS A 121 8.44 15.61 12.83
CA CYS A 121 7.37 14.64 13.09
C CYS A 121 6.08 15.32 13.58
N SER A 122 6.19 16.35 14.41
CA SER A 122 5.03 17.12 14.87
C SER A 122 4.32 17.82 13.71
N ILE A 123 5.08 18.44 12.81
CA ILE A 123 4.52 19.08 11.61
C ILE A 123 3.82 18.06 10.71
N ILE A 124 4.46 16.91 10.44
CA ILE A 124 3.84 15.84 9.66
C ILE A 124 2.55 15.34 10.31
N PHE A 125 2.54 15.20 11.65
CA PHE A 125 1.33 14.82 12.38
C PHE A 125 0.17 15.80 12.15
N PHE A 126 0.43 17.11 12.22
CA PHE A 126 -0.60 18.14 11.97
C PHE A 126 -1.00 18.28 10.49
N ILE A 127 -0.09 18.01 9.56
CA ILE A 127 -0.38 18.02 8.12
C ILE A 127 -1.18 16.79 7.68
N THR A 128 -1.01 15.65 8.35
CA THR A 128 -1.61 14.36 7.95
C THR A 128 -3.13 14.43 7.77
N PRO A 129 -3.93 15.03 8.69
CA PRO A 129 -5.38 15.20 8.46
C PRO A 129 -5.73 15.96 7.19
N ILE A 130 -4.95 16.99 6.85
CA ILE A 130 -5.14 17.79 5.63
C ILE A 130 -4.84 16.94 4.40
N VAL A 131 -3.72 16.19 4.42
CA VAL A 131 -3.36 15.26 3.35
C VAL A 131 -4.45 14.21 3.14
N VAL A 132 -4.95 13.60 4.22
CA VAL A 132 -6.02 12.59 4.15
C VAL A 132 -7.31 13.20 3.56
N LEU A 133 -7.69 14.40 3.99
CA LEU A 133 -8.88 15.09 3.48
C LEU A 133 -8.76 15.38 1.97
N ILE A 134 -7.65 15.97 1.54
CA ILE A 134 -7.42 16.29 0.12
C ILE A 134 -7.35 15.00 -0.71
N SER A 135 -6.69 13.96 -0.20
CA SER A 135 -6.58 12.65 -0.86
C SER A 135 -7.94 11.99 -1.00
N PHE A 136 -8.80 12.08 0.00
CA PHE A 136 -10.17 11.60 -0.07
C PHE A 136 -10.99 12.36 -1.13
N LEU A 137 -10.88 13.69 -1.18
CA LEU A 137 -11.57 14.49 -2.19
C LEU A 137 -11.11 14.13 -3.60
N SER A 138 -9.80 14.04 -3.82
CA SER A 138 -9.23 13.62 -5.11
C SER A 138 -9.66 12.21 -5.51
N TYR A 139 -9.65 11.27 -4.56
CA TYR A 139 -10.15 9.92 -4.79
C TYR A 139 -11.63 9.96 -5.22
N LYS A 140 -12.47 10.70 -4.48
CA LYS A 140 -13.92 10.71 -4.70
C LYS A 140 -14.32 11.42 -6.00
N ILE A 141 -13.65 12.53 -6.34
CA ILE A 141 -14.02 13.41 -7.45
C ILE A 141 -13.35 12.97 -8.76
N ILE A 142 -12.13 12.44 -8.68
CA ILE A 142 -11.34 12.08 -9.85
C ILE A 142 -11.23 10.56 -9.92
N GLU A 143 -10.50 9.94 -9.01
CA GLU A 143 -10.10 8.53 -9.15
C GLU A 143 -11.28 7.57 -9.31
N LYS A 144 -12.29 7.68 -8.43
CA LYS A 144 -13.44 6.79 -8.40
C LYS A 144 -14.32 6.89 -9.66
N PRO A 145 -14.72 8.08 -10.14
CA PRO A 145 -15.44 8.21 -11.42
C PRO A 145 -14.70 7.59 -12.60
N PHE A 146 -13.38 7.78 -12.70
CA PHE A 146 -12.58 7.22 -13.80
C PHE A 146 -12.47 5.68 -13.71
N ILE A 147 -12.31 5.13 -12.50
CA ILE A 147 -12.34 3.67 -12.28
C ILE A 147 -13.69 3.08 -12.69
N ASP A 148 -14.78 3.71 -12.27
CA ASP A 148 -16.14 3.24 -12.56
C ASP A 148 -16.46 3.35 -14.06
N TYR A 149 -16.00 4.42 -14.72
CA TYR A 149 -16.10 4.59 -16.17
C TYR A 149 -15.33 3.50 -16.94
N SER A 150 -14.09 3.23 -16.53
CA SER A 150 -13.24 2.18 -17.14
C SER A 150 -13.88 0.78 -17.06
N LYS A 151 -14.48 0.44 -15.90
CA LYS A 151 -15.18 -0.83 -15.71
C LYS A 151 -16.38 -0.99 -16.64
N ARG A 152 -17.14 0.09 -16.88
CA ARG A 152 -18.31 0.08 -17.80
C ARG A 152 -17.87 -0.19 -19.23
N ILE A 153 -16.84 0.52 -19.71
CA ILE A 153 -16.30 0.30 -21.08
C ILE A 153 -15.87 -1.15 -21.27
N ASN A 154 -15.11 -1.72 -20.33
CA ASN A 154 -14.62 -3.10 -20.46
C ASN A 154 -15.78 -4.11 -20.48
N TYR A 155 -16.81 -3.90 -19.65
CA TYR A 155 -18.03 -4.72 -19.68
C TYR A 155 -18.74 -4.65 -21.04
N ASP A 156 -18.92 -3.44 -21.58
CA ASP A 156 -19.58 -3.25 -22.87
C ASP A 156 -18.77 -3.87 -24.02
N GLN A 157 -17.43 -3.79 -23.98
CA GLN A 157 -16.54 -4.45 -24.93
C GLN A 157 -16.67 -5.98 -24.88
N ILE A 158 -16.62 -6.58 -23.68
CA ILE A 158 -16.77 -8.03 -23.50
C ILE A 158 -18.16 -8.49 -23.96
N LYS A 159 -19.21 -7.75 -23.59
CA LYS A 159 -20.60 -8.05 -24.01
C LYS A 159 -20.74 -8.02 -25.52
N ASN A 160 -20.18 -6.99 -26.19
CA ASN A 160 -20.22 -6.86 -27.64
C ASN A 160 -19.42 -7.98 -28.35
N TYR A 161 -18.28 -8.39 -27.79
CA TYR A 161 -17.50 -9.51 -28.31
C TYR A 161 -18.27 -10.85 -28.22
N ILE A 162 -18.94 -11.11 -27.09
CA ILE A 162 -19.76 -12.32 -26.90
C ILE A 162 -20.95 -12.34 -27.87
N ILE A 163 -21.61 -11.20 -28.07
CA ILE A 163 -22.72 -11.08 -29.03
C ILE A 163 -22.23 -11.38 -30.46
N LYS A 164 -21.06 -10.87 -30.84
CA LYS A 164 -20.48 -11.08 -32.18
C LYS A 164 -20.07 -12.52 -32.49
N ILE A 165 -19.75 -13.35 -31.48
CA ILE A 165 -19.44 -14.78 -31.65
C ILE A 165 -20.71 -15.64 -31.76
N ARG A 166 -21.85 -15.12 -31.27
CA ARG A 166 -23.12 -15.86 -31.23
C ARG A 166 -23.93 -15.75 -32.52
N TYR A 167 -23.47 -14.94 -33.47
CA TYR A 167 -23.97 -14.80 -34.84
C TYR A 167 -22.87 -15.15 -35.83
#